data_AF-A0A178L0E5-F1
#
_entry.id   AF-A0A178L0E5-F1
#
_cell.length_a   1.000
_cell.length_b   1.000
_cell.length_c   1.000
_cell.angle_alpha   90.00
_cell.angle_beta   90.00
_cell.angle_gamma   90.00
#
_symmetry.space_group_name_H-M   'P 1'
#
loop_
_entity.id
_entity.type
_entity.pdbx_description
1 polymer ?
#
loop_
_entity_poly.entity_id
_entity_poly.type
_entity_poly.pdbx_seq_one_letter_code
_entity_poly.pdbx_strand_id
1 'polypeptide(L)'
;MNRLHERLAKLDPPVRHELERRNDGLLITLIEPDHNVRVSRLLKADDMREVEQVNLILLHAINELRRKGAQVPLDKDTVLLTRLPGAGVGTPG
;
A
#
# COMPACT_ATOMS: atom_id res chain seq x y z
N MET A 1 -2.26 10.10 -6.18
CA MET A 1 -1.38 9.44 -5.18
C MET A 1 -1.83 9.61 -3.72
N ASN A 2 -2.54 10.69 -3.34
CA ASN A 2 -2.86 11.00 -1.94
C ASN A 2 -3.65 9.91 -1.18
N ARG A 3 -4.65 9.27 -1.80
CA ARG A 3 -5.50 8.29 -1.08
C ARG A 3 -4.79 7.01 -0.65
N LEU A 4 -3.88 6.50 -1.47
CA LEU A 4 -3.10 5.30 -1.10
C LEU A 4 -2.17 5.62 0.07
N HIS A 5 -1.50 6.77 0.00
CA HIS A 5 -0.67 7.26 1.10
C HIS A 5 -1.49 7.45 2.40
N GLU A 6 -2.65 8.11 2.33
CA GLU A 6 -3.56 8.29 3.47
C GLU A 6 -4.02 6.97 4.08
N ARG A 7 -4.27 5.95 3.24
CA ARG A 7 -4.71 4.63 3.72
C ARG A 7 -3.58 3.86 4.38
N LEU A 8 -2.38 3.89 3.82
CA LEU A 8 -1.21 3.24 4.42
C LEU A 8 -0.77 3.93 5.70
N ALA A 9 -0.92 5.25 5.79
CA ALA A 9 -0.61 6.02 7.00
C ALA A 9 -1.47 5.60 8.20
N LYS A 10 -2.67 5.03 7.99
CA LYS A 10 -3.50 4.49 9.08
C LYS A 10 -2.93 3.22 9.72
N LEU A 11 -1.95 2.59 9.08
CA LEU A 11 -1.25 1.45 9.66
C LEU A 11 -0.12 1.88 10.59
N ASP A 12 0.21 3.18 10.64
CA ASP A 12 1.22 3.74 11.54
C ASP A 12 0.55 4.38 12.78
N PRO A 13 0.80 3.89 14.00
CA PRO A 13 1.59 2.70 14.35
C PRO A 13 0.83 1.36 14.18
N PRO A 14 1.53 0.21 14.00
CA PRO A 14 2.98 0.04 14.09
C PRO A 14 3.72 0.01 12.74
N VAL A 15 3.01 0.05 11.61
CA VAL A 15 3.61 -0.12 10.27
C VAL A 15 3.82 1.22 9.60
N ARG A 16 5.08 1.56 9.36
CA ARG A 16 5.47 2.68 8.49
C ARG A 16 5.44 2.26 7.02
N HIS A 17 5.25 3.22 6.12
CA HIS A 17 5.26 2.96 4.68
C HIS A 17 6.16 3.94 3.92
N GLU A 18 6.74 3.43 2.83
CA GLU A 18 7.46 4.22 1.83
C GLU A 18 6.84 3.96 0.45
N LEU A 19 6.69 5.01 -0.35
CA LEU A 19 6.18 4.94 -1.71
C LEU A 19 7.20 5.54 -2.67
N GLU A 20 7.66 4.73 -3.62
CA GLU A 20 8.64 5.14 -4.62
C GLU A 20 8.10 4.88 -6.02
N ARG A 21 8.02 5.93 -6.83
CA ARG A 21 7.63 5.79 -8.23
C ARG A 21 8.82 5.27 -9.04
N ARG A 22 8.61 4.14 -9.73
CA ARG A 22 9.55 3.50 -10.64
C ARG A 22 9.05 3.67 -12.08
N ASN A 23 9.89 3.38 -13.07
CA ASN A 23 9.53 3.51 -14.49
C ASN A 23 8.35 2.61 -14.88
N ASP A 24 8.18 1.49 -14.20
CA ASP A 24 7.20 0.44 -14.48
C ASP A 24 6.04 0.39 -13.47
N GLY A 25 6.00 1.30 -12.49
CA GLY A 25 4.95 1.30 -11.48
C GLY A 25 5.26 2.04 -10.19
N LEU A 26 4.63 1.59 -9.11
CA LEU A 26 4.80 2.13 -7.76
C LEU A 26 5.33 1.03 -6.84
N LEU A 27 6.54 1.22 -6.33
CA LEU A 27 7.11 0.36 -5.29
C LEU A 27 6.58 0.83 -3.94
N ILE A 28 5.92 -0.09 -3.23
CA ILE A 28 5.43 0.10 -1.88
C ILE A 28 6.32 -0.72 -0.96
N THR A 29 6.84 -0.08 0.09
CA THR A 29 7.50 -0.77 1.19
C THR A 29 6.71 -0.56 2.46
N LEU A 30 6.44 -1.64 3.19
CA LEU A 30 5.87 -1.64 4.52
C LEU A 30 6.93 -2.10 5.53
N ILE A 31 7.05 -1.38 6.63
CA ILE A 31 8.11 -1.55 7.63
C ILE A 31 7.46 -1.58 9.01
N GLU A 32 7.66 -2.67 9.75
CA GLU A 32 7.31 -2.72 11.17
C GLU A 32 8.64 -2.72 11.96
N PRO A 33 8.97 -1.62 12.65
CA PRO A 33 10.29 -1.42 13.23
C PRO A 33 10.55 -2.29 14.47
N ASP A 34 9.53 -2.64 15.25
CA ASP A 34 9.71 -3.30 16.54
C ASP A 34 10.17 -4.76 16.37
N HIS A 35 9.72 -5.43 15.30
CA HIS A 35 10.16 -6.78 14.93
C HIS A 35 11.21 -6.77 13.82
N ASN A 36 11.65 -5.58 13.36
CA ASN A 36 12.61 -5.40 12.27
C ASN A 36 12.21 -6.14 10.97
N VAL A 37 10.93 -6.06 10.61
CA VAL A 37 10.39 -6.74 9.43
C VAL A 37 9.99 -5.76 8.34
N ARG A 38 10.32 -6.14 7.10
CA ARG A 38 10.05 -5.36 5.90
C ARG A 38 9.43 -6.23 4.82
N VAL A 39 8.47 -5.66 4.10
CA VAL A 39 7.87 -6.26 2.91
C VAL A 39 7.77 -5.20 1.83
N SER A 40 8.17 -5.54 0.61
CA SER A 40 8.03 -4.65 -0.55
C SER A 40 7.18 -5.31 -1.64
N ARG A 41 6.39 -4.50 -2.34
CA ARG A 41 5.58 -4.90 -3.51
C ARG A 41 5.63 -3.83 -4.57
N LEU A 42 5.92 -4.23 -5.80
CA LEU A 42 5.80 -3.39 -6.97
C LEU A 42 4.39 -3.53 -7.52
N LEU A 43 3.63 -2.44 -7.51
CA LEU A 43 2.39 -2.34 -8.26
C LEU A 43 2.72 -1.88 -9.67
N LYS A 44 2.60 -2.76 -10.66
CA LYS A 44 2.82 -2.36 -12.06
C LYS A 44 1.69 -1.45 -12.52
N ALA A 45 1.95 -0.65 -13.56
CA ALA A 45 0.91 0.23 -14.13
C ALA A 45 -0.39 -0.51 -14.48
N ASP A 46 -0.30 -1.77 -14.94
CA ASP A 46 -1.47 -2.59 -15.24
C ASP A 46 -2.21 -3.07 -13.98
N ASP A 47 -1.50 -3.41 -12.90
CA ASP A 47 -2.12 -3.75 -11.62
C ASP A 47 -2.87 -2.56 -10.99
N MET A 48 -2.43 -1.34 -11.32
CA MET A 48 -3.05 -0.11 -10.83
C MET A 48 -4.31 0.30 -11.61
N ARG A 49 -4.75 -0.49 -12.59
CA ARG A 49 -5.99 -0.24 -13.35
C ARG A 49 -7.26 -0.70 -12.64
N GLU A 50 -7.13 -1.59 -11.66
CA GLU A 50 -8.26 -2.14 -10.90
C GLU A 50 -7.98 -2.01 -9.40
N VAL A 51 -8.96 -1.46 -8.66
CA VAL A 51 -8.75 -1.16 -7.24
C VAL A 51 -8.68 -2.44 -6.40
N GLU A 52 -9.41 -3.46 -6.84
CA GLU A 52 -9.45 -4.80 -6.29
C GLU A 52 -8.07 -5.45 -6.35
N GLN A 53 -7.39 -5.34 -7.49
CA GLN A 53 -6.03 -5.88 -7.69
C GLN A 53 -5.03 -5.20 -6.75
N VAL A 54 -5.09 -3.87 -6.64
CA VAL A 54 -4.24 -3.12 -5.69
C VAL A 54 -4.51 -3.58 -4.25
N ASN A 55 -5.78 -3.72 -3.86
CA ASN A 55 -6.16 -4.16 -2.52
C ASN A 55 -5.65 -5.59 -2.23
N LEU A 56 -5.76 -6.51 -3.19
CA LEU A 56 -5.25 -7.88 -3.03
C LEU A 56 -3.74 -7.91 -2.82
N ILE A 57 -2.98 -7.12 -3.59
CA ILE A 57 -1.53 -7.03 -3.44
C ILE A 57 -1.15 -6.46 -2.07
N LEU A 58 -1.86 -5.42 -1.61
CA LEU A 58 -1.64 -4.82 -0.30
C LEU A 58 -1.98 -5.77 0.85
N LEU A 59 -3.13 -6.44 0.80
CA LEU A 59 -3.53 -7.44 1.79
C LEU A 59 -2.51 -8.59 1.85
N HIS A 60 -2.01 -9.04 0.71
CA HIS A 60 -0.98 -10.05 0.66
C HIS A 60 0.34 -9.58 1.32
N ALA A 61 0.75 -8.33 1.09
CA ALA A 61 1.93 -7.74 1.72
C ALA A 61 1.79 -7.62 3.24
N ILE A 62 0.61 -7.18 3.72
CA ILE A 62 0.33 -7.06 5.16
C ILE A 62 0.31 -8.45 5.81
N ASN A 63 -0.31 -9.43 5.17
CA ASN A 63 -0.30 -10.81 5.68
C ASN A 63 1.12 -11.38 5.73
N GLU A 64 1.98 -11.05 4.77
CA GLU A 64 3.39 -11.42 4.84
C GLU A 64 4.10 -10.77 6.05
N LEU A 65 3.86 -9.48 6.32
CA LEU A 65 4.39 -8.82 7.52
C LEU A 65 3.97 -9.56 8.79
N ARG A 66 2.68 -9.88 8.92
CA ARG A 66 2.14 -10.60 10.07
C ARG A 66 2.75 -11.99 10.23
N ARG A 67 2.96 -12.71 9.12
CA ARG A 67 3.68 -14.00 9.13
C ARG A 67 5.12 -13.88 9.60
N LYS A 68 5.75 -12.72 9.44
CA LYS A 68 7.11 -12.43 9.93
C LYS A 68 7.13 -11.95 11.40
N GLY A 69 5.98 -11.79 12.04
CA GLY A 69 5.88 -11.40 13.45
C GLY A 69 5.32 -10.00 13.70
N ALA A 70 5.10 -9.19 12.64
CA ALA A 70 4.52 -7.86 12.81
C ALA A 70 3.11 -7.93 13.43
N GLN A 71 2.85 -7.07 14.41
CA GLN A 71 1.53 -6.94 15.04
C GLN A 71 0.62 -5.97 14.28
N VAL A 72 0.42 -6.21 12.98
CA VAL A 72 -0.46 -5.37 12.17
C VAL A 72 -1.92 -5.73 12.46
N PRO A 73 -2.76 -4.79 12.93
CA PRO A 73 -4.19 -5.04 13.07
C PRO A 73 -4.80 -5.25 11.68
N LEU A 74 -5.64 -6.28 11.54
CA LEU A 74 -6.35 -6.59 10.30
C LEU A 74 -7.85 -6.58 10.57
N ASP A 75 -8.39 -5.38 10.69
CA ASP A 75 -9.82 -5.11 10.73
C ASP A 75 -10.40 -5.00 9.30
N LYS A 76 -11.73 -4.87 9.21
CA LYS A 76 -12.43 -4.79 7.91
C LYS A 76 -12.07 -3.56 7.09
N ASP A 77 -11.48 -2.54 7.72
CA ASP A 77 -11.04 -1.30 7.09
C ASP A 77 -9.53 -1.30 6.81
N THR A 78 -8.83 -2.38 7.17
CA THR A 78 -7.39 -2.56 6.98
C THR A 78 -7.11 -2.74 5.49
N VAL A 79 -6.93 -1.58 4.87
CA VAL A 79 -6.59 -1.34 3.46
C VAL A 79 -7.60 -1.92 2.47
N LEU A 80 -8.72 -1.22 2.36
CA LEU A 80 -9.58 -1.25 1.18
C LEU A 80 -9.65 0.15 0.57
N LEU A 81 -8.94 0.32 -0.55
CA LEU A 81 -9.21 1.42 -1.46
C LEU A 81 -10.60 1.20 -2.06
N THR A 82 -11.46 2.21 -2.01
CA THR A 82 -12.79 2.18 -2.65
C THR A 82 -12.79 2.75 -4.06
N ARG A 83 -11.69 3.40 -4.46
CA ARG A 83 -11.39 3.83 -5.82
C ARG A 83 -9.88 4.00 -5.97
N LEU A 84 -9.39 3.90 -7.20
CA LEU A 84 -7.98 4.10 -7.50
C LEU A 84 -7.51 5.50 -7.10
N PRO A 85 -6.23 5.65 -6.70
CA PRO A 85 -5.63 6.96 -6.52
C PRO A 85 -5.59 7.65 -7.88
N GLY A 86 -6.51 8.58 -8.11
CA GLY A 86 -6.59 9.33 -9.36
C GLY A 86 -5.22 9.81 -9.82
N ALA A 87 -4.88 9.49 -11.07
CA ALA A 87 -3.89 10.24 -11.81
C ALA A 87 -4.38 11.69 -11.80
N GLY A 88 -3.53 12.64 -11.39
CA GLY A 88 -3.86 14.04 -11.55
C GLY A 88 -4.06 14.31 -13.03
N VAL A 89 -5.31 14.39 -13.48
CA VAL A 89 -5.64 15.01 -14.75
C VAL A 89 -5.63 16.50 -14.48
N GLY A 90 -4.44 17.08 -14.55
CA GLY A 90 -4.31 18.51 -14.78
C GLY A 90 -4.57 18.76 -16.25
N THR A 91 -5.76 19.28 -16.56
CA THR A 91 -5.97 20.12 -17.74
C THR A 91 -6.83 21.29 -17.25
N PRO A 92 -6.26 22.50 -17.10
CA PRO A 92 -7.06 23.70 -17.03
C PRO A 92 -7.59 23.96 -18.45
N GLY A 93 -8.92 24.01 -18.57
CA GLY A 93 -9.59 24.71 -19.67
C GLY A 93 -9.88 26.15 -19.26
#